data_AF-A0A0F9BXR5-F1
#
_entry.id   AF-A0A0F9BXR5-F1
#
_cell.length_a   1.000
_cell.length_b   1.000
_cell.length_c   1.000
_cell.angle_alpha   90.00
_cell.angle_beta   90.00
_cell.angle_gamma   90.00
#
_symmetry.space_group_name_H-M   'P 1'
#
loop_
_entity.id
_entity.type
_entity.pdbx_description
1 polymer ?
#
loop_
_entity_poly.entity_id
_entity_poly.type
_entity_poly.pdbx_seq_one_letter_code
_entity_poly.pdbx_strand_id
1 'polypeptide(L)' 'DLDAIIETLMKISDLVTKHEEINEMDLNPVFIYEKGLICVDARIILKNSD' A
#
# COMPACT_ATOMS: atom_id res chain seq x y z
N ASP A 1 14.05 8.34 -6.85
CA ASP A 1 12.69 7.94 -7.29
C ASP A 1 12.47 6.44 -7.28
N LEU A 2 13.26 5.66 -8.04
CA LEU A 2 13.10 4.20 -8.07
C LEU A 2 13.23 3.54 -6.69
N ASP A 3 14.22 3.91 -5.89
CA ASP A 3 14.42 3.34 -4.55
C ASP A 3 13.24 3.64 -3.62
N ALA A 4 12.64 4.83 -3.72
CA ALA A 4 11.46 5.19 -2.95
C ALA A 4 10.25 4.34 -3.37
N ILE A 5 10.06 4.10 -4.67
CA ILE A 5 9.02 3.19 -5.19
C ILE A 5 9.24 1.77 -4.66
N ILE A 6 10.47 1.28 -4.70
CA ILE A 6 10.80 -0.06 -4.19
C ILE A 6 10.48 -0.13 -2.69
N GLU A 7 10.92 0.85 -1.89
CA GLU A 7 10.62 0.90 -0.46
C GLU A 7 9.10 0.96 -0.18
N THR A 8 8.36 1.69 -1.02
CA THR A 8 6.89 1.76 -0.97
C THR A 8 6.26 0.38 -1.16
N LEU A 9 6.63 -0.30 -2.25
CA LEU A 9 6.10 -1.62 -2.60
C LEU A 9 6.46 -2.65 -1.52
N MET A 10 7.67 -2.58 -0.97
CA MET A 10 8.09 -3.44 0.14
C MET A 10 7.25 -3.21 1.41
N LYS A 11 6.97 -1.95 1.77
CA LYS A 11 6.10 -1.63 2.92
C LYS A 11 4.66 -2.09 2.70
N ILE A 12 4.13 -1.90 1.49
CA ILE A 12 2.80 -2.39 1.10
C ILE A 12 2.75 -3.91 1.19
N SER A 13 3.76 -4.60 0.65
CA SER A 13 3.86 -6.05 0.71
C SER A 13 3.89 -6.55 2.15
N ASP A 14 4.68 -5.91 3.02
CA ASP A 14 4.74 -6.24 4.45
C ASP A 14 3.40 -5.99 5.15
N LEU A 15 2.69 -4.91 4.82
CA LEU A 15 1.37 -4.60 5.35
C LEU A 15 0.36 -5.70 5.01
N VAL A 16 0.19 -6.05 3.73
CA VAL A 16 -0.80 -7.06 3.32
C VAL A 16 -0.42 -8.47 3.77
N THR A 17 0.87 -8.73 4.03
CA THR A 17 1.34 -10.01 4.60
C THR A 17 1.01 -10.10 6.09
N LYS A 18 1.15 -9.00 6.84
CA LYS A 18 0.84 -8.94 8.28
C LYS A 18 -0.65 -8.89 8.58
N HIS A 19 -1.43 -8.36 7.64
CA HIS A 19 -2.88 -8.22 7.72
C HIS A 19 -3.55 -9.15 6.72
N GLU A 20 -3.55 -10.45 7.03
CA GLU A 20 -4.13 -11.48 6.16
C GLU A 20 -5.63 -11.28 5.91
N GLU A 21 -6.32 -10.45 6.70
CA GLU A 21 -7.71 -10.03 6.48
C GLU A 21 -7.88 -9.16 5.22
N ILE A 22 -6.81 -8.53 4.72
CA ILE A 22 -6.87 -7.71 3.50
C ILE A 22 -7.00 -8.64 2.29
N ASN A 23 -8.09 -8.50 1.55
CA ASN A 23 -8.32 -9.21 0.30
C ASN A 23 -7.82 -8.41 -0.91
N GLU A 24 -8.10 -7.11 -0.93
CA GLU A 24 -7.65 -6.19 -1.99
C GLU A 24 -7.29 -4.83 -1.38
N MET A 25 -6.29 -4.18 -1.99
CA MET A 25 -5.91 -2.81 -1.64
C MET A 25 -5.56 -2.04 -2.92
N ASP A 26 -6.21 -0.90 -3.11
CA ASP A 26 -5.95 0.05 -4.19
C ASP A 26 -5.53 1.40 -3.57
N LEU A 27 -4.42 1.95 -4.04
CA LEU A 27 -3.85 3.21 -3.55
C LEU A 27 -3.82 4.21 -4.70
N ASN A 28 -4.61 5.27 -4.62
CA ASN A 28 -4.74 6.22 -5.72
C ASN A 28 -5.22 7.60 -5.25
N PRO A 29 -4.49 8.70 -5.51
CA PRO A 29 -3.15 8.76 -6.08
C PRO A 29 -2.05 8.52 -5.03
N VAL A 30 -0.90 8.02 -5.50
CA VAL A 30 0.35 7.98 -4.73
C VAL A 30 1.32 9.01 -5.29
N PHE A 31 1.73 9.96 -4.46
CA PHE A 31 2.73 10.97 -4.78
C PHE A 31 4.08 10.57 -4.21
N ILE A 32 5.11 10.64 -5.04
CA ILE A 32 6.49 10.34 -4.67
C ILE A 32 7.27 11.65 -4.64
N TYR A 33 8.00 11.86 -3.55
CA TYR A 33 8.87 13.01 -3.35
C TYR A 33 10.30 12.53 -3.13
N GLU A 34 11.27 13.44 -3.19
CA GLU A 34 12.67 13.12 -2.87
C GLU A 34 12.83 12.55 -1.45
N LYS A 35 11.92 12.91 -0.54
CA LYS A 35 11.88 12.43 0.85
C LYS A 35 10.57 11.71 1.15
N GLY A 36 10.43 10.52 0.57
CA GLY A 36 9.32 9.61 0.87
C GLY A 36 8.12 9.77 -0.06
N LEU A 37 6.95 9.40 0.44
CA LEU A 37 5.73 9.28 -0.35
C LEU A 37 4.51 9.70 0.45
N ILE A 38 3.43 10.05 -0.26
CA ILE A 38 2.11 10.29 0.33
C ILE A 38 1.07 9.56 -0.53
N CYS A 39 0.26 8.72 0.12
CA CYS A 39 -0.98 8.19 -0.45
C CYS A 39 -2.14 9.04 0.07
N VAL A 40 -2.90 9.66 -0.84
CA VAL A 40 -3.96 10.62 -0.46
C VAL A 40 -5.32 9.96 -0.31
N ASP A 41 -5.53 8.87 -1.04
CA ASP A 41 -6.72 8.04 -0.93
C ASP A 41 -6.37 6.56 -1.14
N ALA A 42 -7.07 5.71 -0.40
CA ALA A 42 -6.87 4.28 -0.38
C ALA A 42 -8.20 3.56 -0.18
N ARG A 43 -8.42 2.50 -0.96
CA ARG A 43 -9.54 1.59 -0.79
C ARG A 43 -9.03 0.22 -0.40
N ILE A 44 -9.52 -0.31 0.73
CA ILE A 44 -9.18 -1.63 1.24
C ILE A 44 -10.45 -2.47 1.31
N ILE A 45 -10.41 -3.66 0.73
CA ILE A 45 -11.46 -4.67 0.83
C ILE A 45 -10.94 -5.78 1.74
N LEU A 46 -11.70 -6.11 2.77
CA LEU A 46 -11.40 -7.20 3.67
C LEU A 46 -12.03 -8.51 3.17
N LYS A 47 -11.46 -9.64 3.56
CA LYS A 47 -12.05 -10.95 3.34
C LYS A 47 -13.42 -10.98 4.02
N ASN A 48 -14.42 -11.52 3.31
CA ASN A 48 -15.71 -11.80 3.92
C ASN A 48 -15.54 -12.87 5.00
N SER A 49 -16.17 -12.65 6.16
CA SER A 49 -16.37 -13.71 7.13
C SER A 49 -17.53 -14.57 6.63
N ASP A 50 -17.21 -15.73 6.08
CA ASP A 50 -18.20 -16.83 6.01
C ASP A 50 -18.41 -17.39 7.43
#